data_AF-A0A7J9KRC3-F1
#
_entry.id   AF-A0A7J9KRC3-F1
#
_cell.length_a   1.000
_cell.length_b   1.000
_cell.length_c   1.000
_cell.angle_alpha   90.00
_cell.angle_beta   90.00
_cell.angle_gamma   90.00
#
_symmetry.space_group_name_H-M   'P 1'
#
loop_
_entity.id
_entity.type
_entity.pdbx_description
1 polymer ?
#
loop_
_entity_poly.entity_id
_entity_poly.type
_entity_poly.pdbx_seq_one_letter_code
_entity_poly.pdbx_strand_id
1 'polypeptide(L)'
;PDCFFALKVWNVRQANASAVLVADDIEEALITMDNPEEDSSSAKYIENITFPSSLIEKTFGETLTLMIVTSTSYGPTAMMNFTPHYITWYCPQAFTLSRQCKSQCINRGRYCAPDPEQGFSSGYEGKDVVIETLRQLCVFKVANETNRPWVWWDYVADFQIRRPMKEKKYNKECADGI
;
A
#
# COMPACT_ATOMS: atom_id res chain seq x y z
N PRO A 1 -3.18 -0.05 -24.40
CA PRO A 1 -4.10 -0.27 -23.26
C PRO A 1 -3.43 0.21 -21.98
N ASP A 2 -3.98 1.26 -21.42
CA ASP A 2 -3.44 1.92 -20.25
C ASP A 2 -3.66 1.02 -19.04
N CYS A 3 -2.57 0.67 -18.35
CA CYS A 3 -2.62 -0.30 -17.26
C CYS A 3 -2.98 0.42 -15.96
N PHE A 4 -4.18 0.21 -15.44
CA PHE A 4 -4.62 0.75 -14.14
C PHE A 4 -3.67 0.34 -13.00
N PHE A 5 -3.71 1.07 -11.86
CA PHE A 5 -2.84 0.84 -10.71
C PHE A 5 -2.77 -0.63 -10.32
N ALA A 6 -3.92 -1.29 -10.21
CA ALA A 6 -3.98 -2.69 -9.83
C ALA A 6 -3.19 -3.62 -10.75
N LEU A 7 -3.22 -3.39 -12.06
CA LEU A 7 -2.47 -4.16 -13.05
C LEU A 7 -0.97 -3.83 -13.02
N LYS A 8 -0.59 -2.56 -12.79
CA LYS A 8 0.82 -2.16 -12.57
C LYS A 8 1.40 -2.93 -11.37
N VAL A 9 0.69 -2.94 -10.22
CA VAL A 9 1.11 -3.65 -8.99
C VAL A 9 1.15 -5.17 -9.18
N TRP A 10 0.13 -5.76 -9.82
CA TRP A 10 0.09 -7.20 -10.07
C TRP A 10 1.29 -7.69 -10.90
N ASN A 11 1.66 -6.96 -11.96
CA ASN A 11 2.79 -7.31 -12.80
C ASN A 11 4.13 -7.21 -12.05
N VAL A 12 4.30 -6.20 -11.18
CA VAL A 12 5.52 -6.07 -10.35
C VAL A 12 5.61 -7.18 -9.28
N ARG A 13 4.48 -7.65 -8.74
CA ARG A 13 4.42 -8.84 -7.87
C ARG A 13 4.93 -10.10 -8.59
N GLN A 14 4.61 -10.28 -9.87
CA GLN A 14 5.11 -11.43 -10.66
C GLN A 14 6.61 -11.32 -10.97
N ALA A 15 7.19 -10.11 -10.94
CA ALA A 15 8.62 -9.87 -11.12
C ALA A 15 9.48 -10.11 -9.86
N ASN A 16 8.89 -10.61 -8.75
CA ASN A 16 9.58 -10.90 -7.49
C ASN A 16 10.32 -9.69 -6.88
N ALA A 17 9.78 -8.48 -7.06
CA ALA A 17 10.17 -7.32 -6.26
C ALA A 17 9.65 -7.44 -4.82
N SER A 18 10.13 -6.59 -3.91
CA SER A 18 9.68 -6.55 -2.50
C SER A 18 8.62 -5.48 -2.21
N ALA A 19 8.56 -4.43 -3.04
CA ALA A 19 7.62 -3.30 -2.95
C ALA A 19 7.50 -2.61 -4.32
N VAL A 20 6.52 -1.73 -4.50
CA VAL A 20 6.35 -0.88 -5.68
C VAL A 20 5.94 0.53 -5.29
N LEU A 21 6.60 1.52 -5.89
CA LEU A 21 6.05 2.86 -6.04
C LEU A 21 5.41 2.94 -7.42
N VAL A 22 4.13 3.28 -7.48
CA VAL A 22 3.42 3.56 -8.73
C VAL A 22 3.37 5.06 -8.90
N ALA A 23 4.10 5.59 -9.89
CA ALA A 23 3.96 6.98 -10.26
C ALA A 23 2.63 7.22 -10.96
N ASP A 24 2.00 8.33 -10.60
CA ASP A 24 0.92 8.93 -11.36
C ASP A 24 1.39 9.31 -12.79
N ASP A 25 0.51 9.21 -13.77
CA ASP A 25 0.75 9.69 -15.14
C ASP A 25 0.11 11.06 -15.41
N ILE A 26 -0.74 11.54 -14.51
CA ILE A 26 -1.36 12.87 -14.49
C ILE A 26 -0.64 13.78 -13.48
N GLU A 27 -0.64 15.09 -13.70
CA GLU A 27 -0.14 16.09 -12.74
C GLU A 27 -1.33 16.66 -11.93
N GLU A 28 -1.82 15.86 -10.97
CA GLU A 28 -2.91 16.26 -10.08
C GLU A 28 -2.65 15.88 -8.60
N ALA A 29 -3.54 16.29 -7.71
CA ALA A 29 -3.45 15.91 -6.30
C ALA A 29 -3.89 14.44 -6.15
N LEU A 30 -3.02 13.59 -5.57
CA LEU A 30 -3.14 12.14 -5.54
C LEU A 30 -4.49 11.63 -4.99
N ILE A 31 -5.44 11.43 -5.91
CA ILE A 31 -6.66 10.65 -5.71
C ILE A 31 -6.38 9.19 -6.09
N THR A 32 -6.94 8.24 -5.37
CA THR A 32 -6.61 6.82 -5.55
C THR A 32 -7.19 6.28 -6.87
N MET A 33 -6.35 6.18 -7.91
CA MET A 33 -6.69 5.61 -9.23
C MET A 33 -6.91 4.09 -9.21
N ASP A 34 -8.04 3.67 -8.63
CA ASP A 34 -8.76 2.47 -9.05
C ASP A 34 -10.26 2.81 -9.01
N ASN A 35 -10.86 3.05 -10.18
CA ASN A 35 -12.32 3.14 -10.30
C ASN A 35 -12.89 1.75 -10.62
N PRO A 36 -13.45 1.01 -9.65
CA PRO A 36 -13.96 -0.35 -9.88
C PRO A 36 -15.19 -0.37 -10.79
N GLU A 37 -15.85 0.77 -11.02
CA GLU A 37 -17.06 0.87 -11.84
C GLU A 37 -16.74 0.98 -13.34
N GLU A 38 -15.51 1.39 -13.71
CA GLU A 38 -15.08 1.51 -15.12
C GLU A 38 -14.34 0.27 -15.65
N ASP A 39 -13.67 -0.53 -14.81
CA ASP A 39 -13.11 -1.82 -15.25
C ASP A 39 -13.30 -2.99 -14.25
N SER A 40 -14.31 -3.81 -14.55
CA SER A 40 -14.58 -5.10 -13.90
C SER A 40 -13.44 -6.14 -14.00
N SER A 41 -12.44 -5.93 -14.87
CA SER A 41 -11.25 -6.78 -14.94
C SER A 41 -10.28 -6.45 -13.79
N SER A 42 -10.10 -5.16 -13.48
CA SER A 42 -9.17 -4.68 -12.46
C SER A 42 -9.52 -5.15 -11.05
N ALA A 43 -10.82 -5.33 -10.75
CA ALA A 43 -11.31 -5.93 -9.50
C ALA A 43 -10.62 -7.26 -9.14
N LYS A 44 -10.29 -8.10 -10.12
CA LYS A 44 -9.66 -9.41 -9.91
C LYS A 44 -8.19 -9.30 -9.45
N TYR A 45 -7.51 -8.23 -9.86
CA TYR A 45 -6.16 -7.92 -9.39
C TYR A 45 -6.23 -7.25 -8.01
N ILE A 46 -7.18 -6.33 -7.80
CA ILE A 46 -7.41 -5.60 -6.54
C ILE A 46 -7.58 -6.55 -5.35
N GLU A 47 -8.41 -7.59 -5.47
CA GLU A 47 -8.60 -8.62 -4.41
C GLU A 47 -7.30 -9.35 -4.03
N ASN A 48 -6.30 -9.34 -4.91
CA ASN A 48 -5.01 -10.00 -4.74
C ASN A 48 -3.84 -9.03 -4.49
N ILE A 49 -4.08 -7.73 -4.28
CA ILE A 49 -3.03 -6.76 -3.94
C ILE A 49 -2.80 -6.76 -2.44
N THR A 50 -1.92 -7.68 -2.04
CA THR A 50 -1.29 -7.74 -0.72
C THR A 50 0.11 -7.13 -0.69
N PHE A 51 0.57 -6.73 -1.87
CA PHE A 51 1.93 -6.26 -2.14
C PHE A 51 2.11 -4.82 -1.63
N PRO A 52 3.29 -4.43 -1.13
CA PRO A 52 3.51 -3.06 -0.67
C PRO A 52 3.48 -2.11 -1.87
N SER A 53 2.37 -1.40 -2.02
CA SER A 53 2.14 -0.47 -3.12
C SER A 53 1.77 0.90 -2.59
N SER A 54 2.58 1.90 -2.95
CA SER A 54 2.25 3.31 -2.74
C SER A 54 2.09 3.99 -4.09
N LEU A 55 1.04 4.78 -4.24
CA LEU A 55 0.98 5.83 -5.26
C LEU A 55 1.96 6.95 -4.87
N ILE A 56 2.60 7.57 -5.87
CA ILE A 56 3.50 8.73 -5.72
C ILE A 56 3.22 9.75 -6.82
N GLU A 57 3.53 11.01 -6.56
CA GLU A 57 3.38 12.10 -7.53
C GLU A 57 4.24 11.85 -8.77
N LYS A 58 3.69 12.16 -9.95
CA LYS A 58 4.37 12.07 -11.24
C LYS A 58 5.76 12.71 -11.24
N THR A 59 5.84 13.93 -10.73
CA THR A 59 7.06 14.73 -10.60
C THR A 59 8.15 14.02 -9.78
N PHE A 60 7.76 13.32 -8.70
CA PHE A 60 8.67 12.50 -7.90
C PHE A 60 9.07 11.21 -8.63
N GLY A 61 8.16 10.57 -9.37
CA GLY A 61 8.46 9.40 -10.22
C GLY A 61 9.46 9.70 -11.34
N GLU A 62 9.29 10.83 -12.03
CA GLU A 62 10.22 11.34 -13.04
C GLU A 62 11.59 11.68 -12.40
N THR A 63 11.59 12.34 -11.24
CA THR A 63 12.81 12.66 -10.46
C THR A 63 13.58 11.39 -10.06
N LEU A 64 12.89 10.38 -9.53
CA LEU A 64 13.47 9.09 -9.15
C LEU A 64 14.04 8.34 -10.37
N THR A 65 13.31 8.36 -11.50
CA THR A 65 13.78 7.78 -12.77
C THR A 65 15.07 8.46 -13.25
N LEU A 66 15.14 9.80 -13.17
CA LEU A 66 16.34 10.54 -13.54
C LEU A 66 17.53 10.19 -12.65
N MET A 67 17.34 10.05 -11.33
CA MET A 67 18.41 9.66 -10.40
C MET A 67 18.97 8.26 -10.72
N ILE A 68 18.10 7.29 -11.01
CA ILE A 68 18.47 5.93 -11.40
C ILE A 68 19.26 5.95 -12.72
N VAL A 69 18.73 6.61 -13.77
CA VAL A 69 19.34 6.63 -15.10
C VAL A 69 20.68 7.37 -15.11
N THR A 70 20.81 8.47 -14.35
CA THR A 70 22.05 9.25 -14.27
C THR A 70 23.11 8.65 -13.34
N SER A 71 22.78 7.58 -12.60
CA SER A 71 23.63 7.00 -11.54
C SER A 71 24.11 8.04 -10.51
N THR A 72 23.34 9.12 -10.30
CA THR A 72 23.73 10.19 -9.38
C THR A 72 23.59 9.71 -7.95
N SER A 73 24.70 9.65 -7.21
CA SER A 73 24.75 9.26 -5.80
C SER A 73 24.25 10.37 -4.86
N TYR A 74 23.10 10.97 -5.19
CA TYR A 74 22.34 11.74 -4.22
C TYR A 74 22.03 10.84 -3.02
N GLY A 75 22.44 11.29 -1.84
CA GLY A 75 22.25 10.54 -0.59
C GLY A 75 20.76 10.32 -0.27
N PRO A 76 20.47 9.48 0.74
CA PRO A 76 19.11 9.00 1.03
C PRO A 76 18.04 10.10 0.98
N THR A 77 18.34 11.29 1.50
CA THR A 77 17.49 12.51 1.52
C THR A 77 16.76 12.84 0.21
N ALA A 78 17.31 12.49 -0.96
CA ALA A 78 16.64 12.76 -2.24
C ALA A 78 15.44 11.82 -2.51
N MET A 79 15.47 10.61 -1.95
CA MET A 79 14.47 9.55 -2.16
C MET A 79 13.20 9.72 -1.31
N MET A 80 13.00 10.91 -0.72
CA MET A 80 12.15 11.12 0.46
C MET A 80 11.27 12.38 0.42
N ASN A 81 11.35 13.19 -0.65
CA ASN A 81 10.41 14.29 -0.89
C ASN A 81 9.14 13.78 -1.61
N PHE A 82 8.45 12.85 -0.98
CA PHE A 82 7.13 12.34 -1.39
C PHE A 82 6.27 12.07 -0.14
N THR A 83 4.99 11.78 -0.32
CA THR A 83 4.14 11.22 0.75
C THR A 83 3.55 9.90 0.26
N PRO A 84 3.68 8.78 0.99
CA PRO A 84 3.15 7.51 0.54
C PRO A 84 1.62 7.49 0.62
N HIS A 85 0.96 7.30 -0.53
CA HIS A 85 -0.49 7.20 -0.64
C HIS A 85 -0.91 5.75 -0.93
N TYR A 86 -1.72 5.18 -0.04
CA TYR A 86 -2.19 3.79 -0.13
C TYR A 86 -3.63 3.75 -0.64
N ILE A 87 -3.98 2.75 -1.44
CA ILE A 87 -5.38 2.50 -1.80
C ILE A 87 -6.15 2.06 -0.55
N THR A 88 -7.29 2.71 -0.30
CA THR A 88 -8.24 2.32 0.74
C THR A 88 -9.64 2.22 0.17
N TRP A 89 -10.29 1.09 0.44
CA TRP A 89 -11.68 0.85 0.06
C TRP A 89 -12.63 1.46 1.09
N TYR A 90 -13.91 1.58 0.74
CA TYR A 90 -14.96 1.99 1.68
C TYR A 90 -16.12 0.99 1.69
N CYS A 91 -16.87 0.99 2.79
CA CYS A 91 -18.05 0.18 3.00
C CYS A 91 -19.28 1.12 3.01
N PRO A 92 -20.27 0.94 2.10
CA PRO A 92 -21.44 1.82 2.04
C PRO A 92 -22.22 1.83 3.35
N GLN A 93 -22.76 3.00 3.72
CA GLN A 93 -23.28 3.26 5.07
C GLN A 93 -24.34 2.24 5.56
N ALA A 94 -25.18 1.74 4.65
CA ALA A 94 -26.19 0.71 4.91
C ALA A 94 -25.60 -0.64 5.42
N PHE A 95 -24.36 -0.97 5.03
CA PHE A 95 -23.71 -2.24 5.37
C PHE A 95 -22.73 -2.13 6.54
N THR A 96 -22.61 -0.96 7.19
CA THR A 96 -21.65 -0.70 8.29
C THR A 96 -21.83 -1.57 9.53
N LEU A 97 -23.02 -2.17 9.69
CA LEU A 97 -23.30 -3.11 10.78
C LEU A 97 -23.07 -4.59 10.41
N SER A 98 -22.83 -4.91 9.14
CA SER A 98 -22.58 -6.29 8.66
C SER A 98 -21.30 -6.89 9.24
N ARG A 99 -21.19 -8.23 9.22
CA ARG A 99 -19.96 -8.92 9.65
C ARG A 99 -18.80 -8.61 8.70
N GLN A 100 -19.08 -8.61 7.40
CA GLN A 100 -18.13 -8.33 6.32
C GLN A 100 -17.49 -6.94 6.49
N CYS A 101 -18.30 -5.89 6.64
CA CYS A 101 -17.77 -4.54 6.84
C CYS A 101 -16.98 -4.42 8.15
N LYS A 102 -17.39 -5.10 9.22
CA LYS A 102 -16.67 -5.11 10.51
C LYS A 102 -15.35 -5.87 10.49
N SER A 103 -15.16 -6.80 9.56
CA SER A 103 -13.86 -7.49 9.37
C SER A 103 -12.95 -6.76 8.40
N GLN A 104 -13.49 -6.22 7.31
CA GLN A 104 -12.68 -5.62 6.25
C GLN A 104 -12.34 -4.13 6.49
N CYS A 105 -12.97 -3.48 7.48
CA CYS A 105 -12.88 -2.03 7.66
C CYS A 105 -12.63 -1.57 9.10
N ILE A 106 -11.99 -0.41 9.23
CA ILE A 106 -11.96 0.42 10.43
C ILE A 106 -12.83 1.68 10.26
N ASN A 107 -12.87 2.53 11.29
CA ASN A 107 -13.53 3.85 11.27
C ASN A 107 -14.95 3.84 10.67
N ARG A 108 -15.79 2.91 11.16
CA ARG A 108 -17.20 2.71 10.72
C ARG A 108 -17.37 2.49 9.20
N GLY A 109 -16.41 1.84 8.54
CA GLY A 109 -16.47 1.56 7.11
C GLY A 109 -15.80 2.61 6.22
N ARG A 110 -15.17 3.64 6.79
CA ARG A 110 -14.51 4.71 6.01
C ARG A 110 -13.19 4.27 5.36
N TYR A 111 -12.50 3.31 5.96
CA TYR A 111 -11.23 2.78 5.44
C TYR A 111 -11.25 1.26 5.55
N CYS A 112 -11.09 0.58 4.41
CA CYS A 112 -11.19 -0.87 4.24
C CYS A 112 -10.07 -1.40 3.33
N ALA A 113 -9.83 -2.71 3.40
CA ALA A 113 -9.06 -3.47 2.41
C ALA A 113 -9.81 -4.76 2.06
N PRO A 114 -9.64 -5.36 0.87
CA PRO A 114 -10.21 -6.67 0.56
C PRO A 114 -9.56 -7.78 1.41
N ASP A 115 -10.29 -8.89 1.56
CA ASP A 115 -9.82 -10.12 2.20
C ASP A 115 -9.06 -10.97 1.16
N PRO A 116 -7.72 -11.06 1.18
CA PRO A 116 -6.97 -11.68 0.10
C PRO A 116 -6.89 -13.21 0.22
N GLU A 117 -7.45 -13.79 1.28
CA GLU A 117 -7.74 -15.22 1.38
C GLU A 117 -9.23 -15.51 1.07
N GLN A 118 -10.01 -14.48 0.68
CA GLN A 118 -11.45 -14.50 0.38
C GLN A 118 -12.31 -15.16 1.49
N GLY A 119 -11.80 -15.20 2.72
CA GLY A 119 -12.13 -16.25 3.69
C GLY A 119 -12.44 -15.73 5.09
N PHE A 120 -13.60 -15.08 5.24
CA PHE A 120 -14.12 -14.50 6.51
C PHE A 120 -14.20 -15.45 7.74
N SER A 121 -13.82 -16.71 7.60
CA SER A 121 -13.74 -17.72 8.66
C SER A 121 -12.33 -17.97 9.20
N SER A 122 -11.28 -17.67 8.43
CA SER A 122 -9.93 -18.14 8.72
C SER A 122 -8.88 -17.45 7.85
N GLY A 123 -8.24 -16.42 8.40
CA GLY A 123 -7.14 -15.70 7.76
C GLY A 123 -6.59 -14.61 8.69
N TYR A 124 -6.19 -13.49 8.11
CA TYR A 124 -6.12 -12.14 8.69
C TYR A 124 -7.26 -11.33 8.04
N GLU A 125 -7.82 -10.33 8.72
CA GLU A 125 -8.97 -9.59 8.20
C GLU A 125 -8.51 -8.29 7.52
N GLY A 126 -9.25 -7.76 6.53
CA GLY A 126 -8.86 -6.53 5.81
C GLY A 126 -8.66 -5.31 6.70
N LYS A 127 -9.34 -5.22 7.86
CA LYS A 127 -9.08 -4.20 8.88
C LYS A 127 -7.61 -4.23 9.36
N ASP A 128 -6.98 -5.39 9.41
CA ASP A 128 -5.62 -5.58 9.92
C ASP A 128 -4.60 -5.02 8.92
N VAL A 129 -4.89 -5.16 7.61
CA VAL A 129 -4.20 -4.46 6.51
C VAL A 129 -4.28 -2.95 6.68
N VAL A 130 -5.48 -2.40 6.90
CA VAL A 130 -5.65 -0.94 7.08
C VAL A 130 -4.98 -0.44 8.38
N ILE A 131 -5.04 -1.21 9.47
CA ILE A 131 -4.34 -0.89 10.72
C ILE A 131 -2.82 -0.83 10.51
N GLU A 132 -2.28 -1.67 9.63
CA GLU A 132 -0.85 -1.63 9.29
C GLU A 132 -0.47 -0.50 8.35
N THR A 133 -1.31 -0.16 7.37
CA THR A 133 -1.14 1.07 6.59
C THR A 133 -1.01 2.29 7.51
N LEU A 134 -1.80 2.36 8.59
CA LEU A 134 -1.65 3.40 9.60
C LEU A 134 -0.33 3.32 10.39
N ARG A 135 0.24 2.12 10.63
CA ARG A 135 1.59 2.00 11.22
C ARG A 135 2.67 2.49 10.25
N GLN A 136 2.63 2.09 8.99
CA GLN A 136 3.59 2.53 7.98
C GLN A 136 3.55 4.05 7.79
N LEU A 137 2.36 4.67 7.77
CA LEU A 137 2.21 6.13 7.76
C LEU A 137 2.74 6.81 9.03
N CYS A 138 2.59 6.18 10.20
CA CYS A 138 3.16 6.65 11.46
C CYS A 138 4.69 6.59 11.45
N VAL A 139 5.27 5.46 11.03
CA VAL A 139 6.73 5.28 10.87
C VAL A 139 7.28 6.28 9.85
N PHE A 140 6.61 6.50 8.72
CA PHE A 140 7.00 7.50 7.71
C PHE A 140 7.12 8.90 8.33
N LYS A 141 6.08 9.31 9.06
CA LYS A 141 6.05 10.61 9.74
C LYS A 141 7.20 10.74 10.75
N VAL A 142 7.38 9.77 11.64
CA VAL A 142 8.42 9.82 12.68
C VAL A 142 9.83 9.74 12.08
N ALA A 143 10.02 8.96 11.02
CA ALA A 143 11.29 8.86 10.30
C ALA A 143 11.67 10.22 9.66
N ASN A 144 10.72 10.95 9.08
CA ASN A 144 10.93 12.30 8.59
C ASN A 144 11.21 13.30 9.74
N GLU A 145 10.36 13.34 10.77
CA GLU A 145 10.50 14.27 11.92
C GLU A 145 11.83 14.07 12.69
N THR A 146 12.39 12.86 12.69
CA THR A 146 13.68 12.55 13.33
C THR A 146 14.90 12.70 12.41
N ASN A 147 14.72 13.13 11.15
CA ASN A 147 15.76 13.12 10.11
C ASN A 147 16.43 11.74 9.92
N ARG A 148 15.64 10.66 10.08
CA ARG A 148 16.02 9.27 9.74
C ARG A 148 15.07 8.62 8.72
N PRO A 149 14.72 9.32 7.62
CA PRO A 149 13.67 8.89 6.68
C PRO A 149 13.87 7.52 5.99
N TRP A 150 15.09 6.97 5.98
CA TRP A 150 15.33 5.59 5.51
C TRP A 150 14.72 4.52 6.42
N VAL A 151 14.47 4.80 7.69
CA VAL A 151 13.85 3.87 8.65
C VAL A 151 12.46 3.41 8.19
N TRP A 152 11.75 4.21 7.41
CA TRP A 152 10.49 3.77 6.78
C TRP A 152 10.73 2.70 5.71
N TRP A 153 11.75 2.87 4.87
CA TRP A 153 12.13 1.88 3.86
C TRP A 153 12.58 0.57 4.50
N ASP A 154 13.40 0.65 5.55
CA ASP A 154 13.80 -0.50 6.35
C ASP A 154 12.54 -1.20 6.92
N TYR A 155 11.65 -0.46 7.58
CA TYR A 155 10.41 -1.01 8.16
C TYR A 155 9.53 -1.70 7.11
N VAL A 156 9.18 -1.04 5.99
CA VAL A 156 8.28 -1.66 4.99
C VAL A 156 8.90 -2.87 4.30
N ALA A 157 10.23 -2.90 4.12
CA ALA A 157 10.93 -4.04 3.53
C ALA A 157 11.02 -5.21 4.52
N ASP A 158 11.59 -4.99 5.70
CA ASP A 158 11.83 -6.06 6.68
C ASP A 158 10.52 -6.67 7.19
N PHE A 159 9.49 -5.84 7.37
CA PHE A 159 8.16 -6.30 7.73
C PHE A 159 7.61 -7.32 6.73
N GLN A 160 7.82 -7.11 5.44
CA GLN A 160 7.26 -7.93 4.36
C GLN A 160 8.10 -9.20 4.14
N ILE A 161 9.42 -9.08 4.19
CA ILE A 161 10.36 -10.21 4.18
C ILE A 161 10.06 -11.17 5.35
N ARG A 162 9.76 -10.63 6.54
CA ARG A 162 9.47 -11.41 7.77
C ARG A 162 8.04 -11.98 7.85
N ARG A 163 7.11 -11.65 6.94
CA ARG A 163 5.67 -12.01 7.05
C ARG A 163 5.07 -12.59 5.78
N PRO A 164 5.24 -13.90 5.51
CA PRO A 164 4.26 -14.63 4.72
C PRO A 164 2.89 -14.54 5.39
N MET A 165 1.91 -13.91 4.73
CA MET A 165 0.54 -13.73 5.23
C MET A 165 -0.13 -15.03 5.70
N LYS A 166 0.24 -16.15 5.07
CA LYS A 166 -0.16 -17.53 5.43
C LYS A 166 0.11 -17.90 6.91
N GLU A 167 1.02 -17.20 7.59
CA GLU A 167 1.34 -17.43 9.01
C GLU A 167 0.55 -16.53 9.97
N LYS A 168 -0.38 -15.69 9.47
CA LYS A 168 -1.24 -14.78 10.26
C LYS A 168 -0.51 -13.76 11.15
N LYS A 169 0.78 -13.54 10.91
CA LYS A 169 1.64 -12.56 11.61
C LYS A 169 1.34 -11.10 11.26
N TYR A 170 0.24 -10.82 10.58
CA TYR A 170 -0.17 -9.48 10.17
C TYR A 170 -0.87 -8.74 11.34
N ASN A 171 -0.17 -8.57 12.47
CA ASN A 171 -0.75 -8.11 13.73
C ASN A 171 0.14 -7.08 14.46
N LYS A 172 -0.30 -6.58 15.64
CA LYS A 172 0.48 -5.61 16.43
C LYS A 172 1.79 -6.20 16.96
N GLU A 173 1.76 -7.44 17.44
CA GLU A 173 2.93 -8.09 18.07
C GLU A 173 4.10 -8.23 17.09
N CYS A 174 3.81 -8.45 15.80
CA CYS A 174 4.84 -8.46 14.76
C CYS A 174 5.23 -7.06 14.26
N ALA A 175 4.45 -6.02 14.54
CA ALA A 175 4.85 -4.62 14.32
C ALA A 175 5.78 -4.12 15.43
N ASP A 176 5.49 -4.50 16.68
CA ASP A 176 6.28 -4.15 17.87
C ASP A 176 7.63 -4.90 17.94
N GLY A 177 7.85 -5.89 17.06
CA GLY A 177 9.02 -6.77 17.01
C GLY A 177 9.97 -6.52 15.82
N ILE A 178 9.94 -5.31 15.26
CA ILE A 178 10.80 -4.83 14.15
C ILE A 178 11.53 -3.57 14.62
#